data_AF-A0A5D0U3G7-F1
#
_entry.id   AF-A0A5D0U3G7-F1
#
_cell.length_a   1.000
_cell.length_b   1.000
_cell.length_c   1.000
_cell.angle_alpha   90.00
_cell.angle_beta   90.00
_cell.angle_gamma   90.00
#
_symmetry.space_group_name_H-M   'P 1'
#
loop_
_entity.id
_entity.type
_entity.pdbx_description
1 polymer ?
#
loop_
_entity_poly.entity_id
_entity_poly.type
_entity_poly.pdbx_seq_one_letter_code
_entity_poly.pdbx_strand_id
1 'polypeptide(L)' 'MDECPRCGWPESEVYDVLSRHLTSEGVVTYTRCACGEVQVRVRPFAPDAVVSSGPVVSSGPAEPDPS' A
#
# COMPACT_ATOMS: atom_id res chain seq x y z
N MET A 1 12.79 -9.92 -16.81
CA MET A 1 13.38 -9.76 -15.47
C MET A 1 13.35 -8.26 -15.28
N ASP A 2 12.28 -7.81 -14.68
CA ASP A 2 11.91 -6.41 -14.58
C ASP A 2 12.55 -5.95 -13.27
N GLU A 3 13.63 -5.21 -13.41
CA GLU A 3 14.50 -4.73 -12.33
C GLU A 3 14.62 -3.22 -12.47
N CYS A 4 14.60 -2.51 -11.34
CA CYS A 4 14.63 -1.06 -11.36
C CYS A 4 15.89 -0.56 -12.08
N PRO A 5 15.78 0.25 -13.15
CA PRO A 5 16.95 0.70 -13.92
C PRO A 5 17.86 1.65 -13.14
N ARG A 6 17.47 2.06 -11.93
CA ARG A 6 18.25 2.95 -11.04
C ARG A 6 19.11 2.20 -10.05
N CYS A 7 18.65 1.08 -9.50
CA CYS A 7 19.37 0.35 -8.45
C CYS A 7 19.44 -1.17 -8.63
N GLY A 8 18.81 -1.72 -9.68
CA GLY A 8 18.76 -3.16 -9.93
C GLY A 8 17.84 -3.93 -8.98
N TRP A 9 16.99 -3.25 -8.20
CA TRP A 9 16.07 -3.93 -7.30
C TRP A 9 14.98 -4.67 -8.10
N PRO A 10 14.70 -5.95 -7.82
CA PRO A 10 13.71 -6.71 -8.57
C PRO A 10 12.31 -6.11 -8.39
N GLU A 11 11.62 -5.80 -9.49
CA GLU A 11 10.27 -5.22 -9.44
C GLU A 11 9.24 -6.20 -8.86
N SER A 12 9.53 -7.50 -8.87
CA SER A 12 8.75 -8.51 -8.17
C SER A 12 8.74 -8.33 -6.65
N GLU A 13 9.77 -7.70 -6.09
CA GLU A 13 9.97 -7.56 -4.64
C GLU A 13 9.66 -6.13 -4.21
N VAL A 14 8.60 -5.97 -3.42
CA VAL A 14 8.20 -4.65 -2.91
C VAL A 14 9.12 -4.27 -1.76
N TYR A 15 9.91 -3.21 -1.95
CA TYR A 15 10.80 -2.71 -0.91
C TYR A 15 10.03 -2.02 0.22
N ASP A 16 9.19 -1.03 -0.10
CA ASP A 16 8.33 -0.37 0.90
C ASP A 16 6.96 -0.02 0.32
N VAL A 17 5.90 -0.14 1.12
CA VAL A 17 4.53 0.22 0.73
C VAL A 17 4.17 1.55 1.39
N LEU A 18 4.02 2.59 0.58
CA LEU A 18 3.72 3.93 1.07
C LEU A 18 2.25 4.07 1.45
N SER A 19 1.35 3.65 0.54
CA SER A 19 -0.08 3.77 0.76
C SER A 19 -0.87 2.76 -0.07
N ARG A 20 -2.06 2.44 0.43
CA ARG A 20 -3.02 1.57 -0.24
C ARG A 20 -4.37 2.27 -0.25
N HIS A 21 -4.89 2.48 -1.44
CA HIS A 21 -6.16 3.15 -1.67
C HIS A 21 -7.13 2.19 -2.33
N LEU A 22 -8.29 2.01 -1.72
CA LEU A 22 -9.40 1.30 -2.33
C LEU A 22 -10.08 2.25 -3.32
N THR A 23 -10.25 1.81 -4.56
CA THR A 23 -11.02 2.51 -5.59
C THR A 23 -12.18 1.61 -6.03
N SER A 24 -13.08 2.12 -6.87
CA SER A 24 -14.19 1.32 -7.41
C SER A 24 -13.73 0.23 -8.38
N GLU A 25 -12.55 0.39 -8.99
CA GLU A 25 -11.99 -0.54 -9.97
C GLU A 25 -11.03 -1.57 -9.34
N GLY A 26 -10.51 -1.28 -8.14
CA GLY A 26 -9.54 -2.15 -7.49
C GLY A 26 -8.82 -1.54 -6.29
N VAL A 27 -7.65 -2.07 -5.98
CA VAL A 27 -6.74 -1.52 -4.97
C VAL A 27 -5.54 -0.89 -5.68
N VAL A 28 -5.34 0.40 -5.47
CA VAL A 28 -4.14 1.12 -5.90
C VAL A 28 -3.14 1.10 -4.74
N THR A 29 -1.96 0.52 -5.00
CA THR A 29 -0.85 0.46 -4.05
C THR A 29 0.29 1.32 -4.56
N TYR A 30 0.69 2.30 -3.75
CA TYR A 30 1.89 3.08 -3.98
C TYR A 30 3.04 2.42 -3.24
N THR A 31 4.09 2.09 -3.98
CA THR A 31 5.28 1.42 -3.46
C THR A 31 6.49 2.27 -3.73
N ARG A 32 7.49 2.20 -2.86
CA ARG A 32 8.76 2.89 -3.02
C ARG A 32 9.85 1.84 -3.22
N CYS A 33 10.64 2.02 -4.26
CA CYS A 33 11.84 1.21 -4.49
C CYS A 33 12.96 1.62 -3.52
N ALA A 34 13.95 0.76 -3.31
CA ALA A 34 15.12 1.04 -2.48
C ALA A 34 15.89 2.30 -2.92
N CYS A 35 15.86 2.65 -4.21
CA CYS A 35 16.46 3.89 -4.74
C CYS A 35 15.65 5.16 -4.45
N GLY A 36 14.41 5.02 -3.99
CA GLY A 36 13.49 6.10 -3.71
C GLY A 36 12.42 6.34 -4.78
N GLU A 37 12.47 5.64 -5.92
CA GLU A 37 11.48 5.77 -6.99
C GLU A 37 10.09 5.28 -6.54
N VAL A 38 9.06 6.05 -6.83
CA VAL A 38 7.67 5.68 -6.49
C VAL A 38 7.03 4.94 -7.66
N GLN A 39 6.57 3.73 -7.41
CA GLN A 39 5.84 2.89 -8.36
C GLN A 39 4.38 2.75 -7.94
N VAL A 40 3.48 2.84 -8.92
CA VAL A 40 2.03 2.67 -8.72
C VAL A 40 1.61 1.32 -9.26
N ARG A 41 0.95 0.52 -8.42
CA ARG A 41 0.45 -0.81 -8.79
C ARG A 41 -1.05 -0.87 -8.60
N VAL A 42 -1.78 -1.23 -9.65
CA VAL A 42 -3.24 -1.41 -9.60
C VAL A 42 -3.54 -2.90 -9.60
N ARG A 43 -4.19 -3.38 -8.54
CA ARG A 43 -4.83 -4.69 -8.55
C ARG A 43 -6.32 -4.52 -8.81
N PRO A 44 -6.84 -4.94 -9.97
CA PRO A 44 -8.28 -4.90 -10.21
C PRO A 44 -8.99 -5.86 -9.25
N PHE A 45 -10.25 -5.56 -8.92
CA PHE A 45 -11.07 -6.54 -8.22
C PHE A 45 -11.39 -7.72 -9.14
N ALA A 46 -11.40 -8.92 -8.56
CA ALA A 46 -12.03 -10.03 -9.24
C ALA A 46 -13.54 -9.72 -9.36
N PRO A 47 -14.21 -10.15 -10.44
CA PRO A 47 -15.62 -9.83 -10.68
C PRO A 47 -16.57 -10.30 -9.57
N ASP A 48 -16.13 -11.20 -8.69
CA ASP A 48 -16.89 -11.74 -7.55
C ASP A 48 -16.38 -11.28 -6.17
N ALA A 49 -15.42 -10.34 -6.13
CA ALA A 49 -14.85 -9.88 -4.86
C ALA A 49 -15.79 -8.88 -4.18
N VAL A 50 -16.45 -9.30 -3.10
CA VAL A 50 -17.13 -8.38 -2.17
C VAL A 50 -16.05 -7.68 -1.33
N VAL A 51 -15.93 -6.36 -1.46
CA VAL A 51 -14.93 -5.57 -0.75
C VAL A 51 -15.60 -4.50 0.09
N SER A 52 -15.28 -4.48 1.39
CA SER A 52 -15.84 -3.53 2.35
C SER A 52 -14.74 -2.59 2.87
N SER A 53 -14.86 -1.30 2.58
CA SER A 53 -14.03 -0.25 3.19
C SER A 53 -14.63 0.19 4.52
N GLY A 54 -14.34 -0.56 5.58
CA GLY A 54 -14.65 -0.13 6.94
C GLY A 54 -13.75 1.05 7.36
N PRO A 55 -14.24 1.95 8.24
CA PRO A 55 -13.40 3.01 8.79
C PRO A 55 -12.26 2.42 9.63
N VAL A 56 -11.04 2.93 9.42
CA VAL A 56 -9.91 2.63 10.32
C VAL A 56 -10.12 3.41 11.62
N VAL A 57 -10.62 2.75 12.65
CA VAL A 57 -10.63 3.32 14.00
C VAL A 57 -9.20 3.26 14.54
N SER A 58 -8.42 4.31 14.29
CA SER A 58 -7.17 4.54 15.03
C SER A 58 -7.55 4.93 16.46
N SER A 59 -7.72 3.93 17.32
CA SER A 59 -7.80 4.12 18.76
C SER A 59 -6.46 4.70 19.23
N GLY A 60 -6.37 6.02 19.39
CA GLY A 60 -5.24 6.66 20.07
C GLY A 60 -5.12 6.15 21.51
N PRO A 61 -3.91 6.13 22.11
CA PRO A 61 -3.74 5.66 23.47
C PRO A 61 -4.49 6.60 24.44
N ALA A 62 -5.36 6.02 25.28
CA ALA A 62 -5.93 6.73 26.41
C ALA A 62 -4.79 7.10 27.37
N GLU A 63 -4.58 8.39 27.55
CA GLU A 63 -3.63 8.93 28.53
C GLU A 63 -4.10 8.54 29.95
N PRO A 64 -3.28 7.88 30.77
CA PRO A 64 -3.66 7.58 32.15
C PRO A 64 -3.60 8.86 33.01
N ASP A 65 -4.72 9.14 33.66
CA ASP A 65 -4.99 10.23 34.62
C ASP A 65 -3.88 10.38 35.68
N PRO A 66 -3.26 11.57 35.85
CA PRO A 66 -2.35 11.83 36.96
C PRO A 66 -3.13 12.14 38.25
N SER A 67 -2.84 11.37 39.31
CA SER A 67 -3.41 11.48 40.67
C SER A 67 -3.16 12.82 41.38
#